data_AF-A0A358CQX6-F1
#
_entry.id   AF-A0A358CQX6-F1
#
_cell.length_a   1.000
_cell.length_b   1.000
_cell.length_c   1.000
_cell.angle_alpha   90.00
_cell.angle_beta   90.00
_cell.angle_gamma   90.00
#
_symmetry.space_group_name_H-M   'P 1'
#
loop_
_entity.id
_entity.type
_entity.pdbx_description
1 polymer ?
#
loop_
_entity_poly.entity_id
_entity_poly.type
_entity_poly.pdbx_seq_one_letter_code
_entity_poly.pdbx_strand_id
1 'polypeptide(L)'
;MESVSETRDPAMRRTAVFLGAGLLLLALGWAVQPRFKPATLKPAVERVLFPALTDAEKAASLEIIRYDDELATLYPFKVIKSGGVWVLPSHQNYPADAKDQLAAAATELIDLKALDVVTERAADHEVYGVIEPDQEKIKPGMTGVGQLIEIRDLSGSKSARLVIGKEDKQA
;
A
#
# COMPACT_ATOMS: atom_id res chain seq x y z
N MET A 1 50.58 -53.48 -29.01
CA MET A 1 50.68 -52.38 -28.02
C MET A 1 51.01 -51.13 -28.80
N GLU A 2 49.99 -50.38 -29.21
CA GLU A 2 50.18 -49.02 -29.72
C GLU A 2 49.38 -48.10 -28.81
N SER A 3 50.07 -47.59 -27.79
CA SER A 3 49.62 -46.45 -27.02
C SER A 3 49.77 -45.22 -27.91
N VAL A 4 48.69 -44.86 -28.60
CA VAL A 4 48.58 -43.55 -29.26
C VAL A 4 48.62 -42.51 -28.13
N SER A 5 49.80 -41.96 -27.87
CA SER A 5 49.98 -40.84 -26.98
C SER A 5 49.42 -39.61 -27.69
N GLU A 6 48.16 -39.30 -27.42
CA GLU A 6 47.49 -38.11 -27.93
C GLU A 6 48.21 -36.87 -27.40
N THR A 7 49.05 -36.28 -28.25
CA THR A 7 49.71 -35.00 -27.99
C THR A 7 48.64 -33.93 -27.97
N ARG A 8 48.19 -33.57 -26.76
CA ARG A 8 47.14 -32.57 -26.53
C ARG A 8 47.60 -31.22 -27.10
N ASP A 9 47.04 -30.84 -28.26
CA ASP A 9 47.32 -29.60 -28.97
C ASP A 9 47.23 -28.40 -27.98
N PRO A 10 48.17 -27.45 -27.97
CA PRO A 10 48.09 -26.24 -27.14
C PRO A 10 46.75 -25.50 -27.29
N ALA A 11 46.09 -25.58 -28.46
CA ALA A 11 44.73 -25.08 -28.66
C ALA A 11 43.71 -25.85 -27.80
N MET A 12 43.75 -27.18 -27.81
CA MET A 12 42.87 -28.06 -27.03
C MET A 12 43.03 -27.87 -25.51
N ARG A 13 44.25 -27.56 -25.04
CA ARG A 13 44.51 -27.21 -23.63
C ARG A 13 43.83 -25.90 -23.22
N ARG A 14 43.89 -24.88 -24.08
CA ARG A 14 43.24 -23.57 -23.83
C ARG A 14 41.72 -23.74 -23.81
N THR A 15 41.16 -24.48 -24.75
CA THR A 15 39.72 -24.79 -24.80
C THR A 15 39.24 -25.51 -23.53
N ALA A 16 40.01 -26.48 -23.03
CA ALA A 16 39.67 -27.18 -21.79
C ALA A 16 39.68 -26.26 -20.55
N VAL A 17 40.63 -25.31 -20.48
CA VAL A 17 40.68 -24.33 -19.38
C VAL A 17 39.48 -23.38 -19.44
N PHE A 18 39.11 -22.89 -20.62
CA PHE A 18 37.94 -22.02 -20.77
C PHE A 18 36.63 -22.74 -20.45
N LEU A 19 36.48 -24.02 -20.84
CA LEU A 19 35.33 -24.83 -20.48
C LEU A 19 35.24 -25.08 -18.97
N GLY A 20 36.37 -25.37 -18.33
CA GLY A 20 36.43 -25.55 -16.87
C GLY A 20 36.06 -24.27 -16.12
N ALA A 21 36.61 -23.12 -16.56
CA ALA A 21 36.28 -21.81 -16.00
C ALA A 21 34.79 -21.46 -16.21
N GLY A 22 34.23 -21.75 -17.38
CA GLY A 22 32.82 -21.55 -17.68
C GLY A 22 31.90 -22.39 -16.80
N LEU A 23 32.19 -23.67 -16.63
CA LEU A 23 31.44 -24.56 -15.73
C LEU A 23 31.51 -24.10 -14.27
N LEU A 24 32.68 -23.64 -13.82
CA LEU A 24 32.86 -23.10 -12.49
C LEU A 24 31.99 -21.85 -12.27
N LEU A 25 31.98 -20.92 -13.22
CA LEU A 25 31.13 -19.73 -13.16
C LEU A 25 29.63 -20.07 -13.14
N LEU A 26 29.20 -21.06 -13.94
CA LEU A 26 27.81 -21.54 -13.92
C LEU A 26 27.44 -22.16 -12.57
N ALA A 27 28.32 -22.96 -11.97
CA ALA A 27 28.10 -23.55 -10.66
C ALA A 27 28.03 -22.49 -9.55
N LEU A 28 28.91 -21.48 -9.57
CA LEU A 28 28.83 -20.35 -8.64
C LEU A 28 27.53 -19.56 -8.82
N GLY A 29 27.13 -19.28 -10.07
CA GLY A 29 25.88 -18.60 -10.36
C GLY A 29 24.67 -19.37 -9.82
N TRP A 30 24.65 -20.70 -10.01
CA TRP A 30 23.60 -21.56 -9.48
C TRP A 30 23.58 -21.61 -7.94
N ALA A 31 24.74 -21.53 -7.28
CA ALA A 31 24.79 -21.51 -5.82
C ALA A 31 24.31 -20.18 -5.22
N VAL A 32 24.58 -19.06 -5.88
CA VAL A 32 24.30 -17.70 -5.38
C VAL A 32 22.95 -17.17 -5.86
N GLN A 33 22.26 -17.87 -6.77
CA GLN A 33 20.98 -17.41 -7.32
C GLN A 33 19.97 -17.11 -6.19
N PRO A 34 19.40 -15.89 -6.14
CA PRO A 34 18.45 -15.52 -5.10
C PRO A 34 17.18 -16.36 -5.25
N ARG A 35 16.87 -17.15 -4.23
CA ARG A 35 15.60 -17.89 -4.15
C ARG A 35 14.52 -16.94 -3.64
N PHE A 36 13.69 -16.43 -4.54
CA PHE A 36 12.48 -15.71 -4.16
C PHE A 36 11.55 -16.68 -3.44
N LYS A 37 11.49 -16.59 -2.12
CA LYS A 37 10.42 -17.23 -1.36
C LYS A 37 9.19 -16.34 -1.54
N PRO A 38 8.09 -16.81 -2.15
CA PRO A 38 6.86 -16.05 -2.15
C PRO A 38 6.50 -15.77 -0.69
N ALA A 39 6.17 -14.51 -0.38
CA ALA A 39 5.67 -14.17 0.93
C ALA A 39 4.38 -14.97 1.14
N THR A 40 4.36 -15.84 2.15
CA THR A 40 3.13 -16.51 2.55
C THR A 40 2.27 -15.46 3.25
N LEU A 41 1.38 -14.83 2.50
CA LEU A 41 0.38 -13.94 3.07
C LEU A 41 -0.48 -14.80 3.99
N LYS A 42 -0.49 -14.48 5.28
CA LYS A 42 -1.47 -15.08 6.18
C LYS A 42 -2.81 -14.45 5.81
N PRO A 43 -3.84 -15.23 5.45
CA PRO A 43 -5.14 -14.65 5.17
C PRO A 43 -5.56 -13.92 6.44
N ALA A 44 -5.82 -12.62 6.33
CA ALA A 44 -6.28 -11.79 7.44
C ALA A 44 -7.76 -12.07 7.68
N VAL A 45 -8.10 -13.33 7.95
CA VAL A 45 -9.47 -13.76 8.19
C VAL A 45 -9.94 -13.09 9.48
N GLU A 46 -10.90 -12.18 9.34
CA GLU A 46 -11.72 -11.60 10.41
C GLU A 46 -11.03 -10.62 11.38
N ARG A 47 -9.86 -10.05 11.02
CA ARG A 47 -9.31 -8.96 11.83
C ARG A 47 -10.15 -7.69 11.63
N VAL A 48 -10.68 -7.14 12.73
CA VAL A 48 -11.29 -5.80 12.75
C VAL A 48 -10.21 -4.75 12.46
N LEU A 49 -10.45 -3.91 11.46
CA LEU A 49 -9.49 -2.91 10.98
C LEU A 49 -9.33 -1.74 11.97
N PHE A 50 -10.41 -1.33 12.64
CA PHE A 50 -10.43 -0.16 13.52
C PHE A 50 -10.97 -0.48 14.93
N PRO A 51 -10.25 -1.25 15.76
CA PRO A 51 -10.72 -1.65 17.10
C PRO A 51 -10.91 -0.47 18.07
N ALA A 52 -10.31 0.69 17.78
CA ALA A 52 -10.51 1.91 18.57
C ALA A 52 -11.85 2.62 18.25
N LEU A 53 -12.40 2.40 17.05
CA LEU A 53 -13.67 2.94 16.62
C LEU A 53 -14.80 1.99 17.04
N THR A 54 -15.25 2.12 18.29
CA THR A 54 -16.34 1.30 18.86
C THR A 54 -17.69 2.02 18.85
N ASP A 55 -17.67 3.35 18.73
CA ASP A 55 -18.84 4.20 18.88
C ASP A 55 -18.68 5.43 18.00
N ALA A 56 -19.67 5.65 17.12
CA ALA A 56 -19.72 6.78 16.20
C ALA A 56 -19.85 8.12 16.94
N GLU A 57 -20.46 8.16 18.13
CA GLU A 57 -20.64 9.39 18.89
C GLU A 57 -19.34 9.94 19.47
N LYS A 58 -18.31 9.08 19.61
CA LYS A 58 -16.97 9.47 20.06
C LYS A 58 -16.17 10.17 18.97
N ALA A 59 -16.62 10.13 17.72
CA ALA A 59 -16.00 10.86 16.63
C ALA A 59 -16.16 12.37 16.83
N ALA A 60 -15.05 13.09 16.77
CA ALA A 60 -14.98 14.54 16.91
C ALA A 60 -14.52 15.25 15.63
N SER A 61 -13.90 14.52 14.71
CA SER A 61 -13.57 15.04 13.39
C SER A 61 -13.58 13.95 12.32
N LEU A 62 -13.93 14.35 11.10
CA LEU A 62 -13.74 13.57 9.89
C LEU A 62 -12.96 14.40 8.88
N GLU A 63 -11.96 13.76 8.29
CA GLU A 63 -11.13 14.30 7.25
C GLU A 63 -11.12 13.33 6.06
N ILE A 64 -11.40 13.87 4.88
CA ILE A 64 -11.36 13.14 3.62
C ILE A 64 -10.41 13.90 2.71
N ILE A 65 -9.40 13.22 2.18
CA ILE A 65 -8.50 13.81 1.19
C ILE A 65 -8.71 13.06 -0.12
N ARG A 66 -9.19 13.80 -1.11
CA ARG A 66 -9.36 13.30 -2.49
C ARG A 66 -8.22 13.83 -3.34
N TYR A 67 -7.72 12.98 -4.22
CA TYR A 67 -6.78 13.36 -5.26
C TYR A 67 -7.51 13.47 -6.59
N ASP A 68 -7.19 14.50 -7.37
CA ASP A 68 -7.62 14.68 -8.74
C ASP A 68 -6.43 14.38 -9.66
N ASP A 69 -6.53 13.28 -10.41
CA ASP A 69 -5.48 12.80 -11.31
C ASP A 69 -5.24 13.76 -12.49
N GLU A 70 -6.28 14.50 -12.93
CA GLU A 70 -6.19 15.41 -14.09
C GLU A 70 -5.46 16.70 -13.72
N LEU A 71 -5.78 17.25 -12.55
CA LEU A 71 -5.22 18.50 -12.05
C LEU A 71 -3.98 18.29 -11.18
N ALA A 72 -3.68 17.04 -10.79
CA ALA A 72 -2.67 16.68 -9.81
C ALA A 72 -2.81 17.46 -8.48
N THR A 73 -4.06 17.70 -8.06
CA THR A 73 -4.40 18.50 -6.87
C THR A 73 -5.05 17.65 -5.78
N LEU A 74 -4.82 18.07 -4.53
CA LEU A 74 -5.48 17.49 -3.37
C LEU A 74 -6.66 18.36 -2.93
N TYR A 75 -7.79 17.72 -2.67
CA TYR A 75 -9.01 18.32 -2.15
C TYR A 75 -9.27 17.78 -0.74
N PRO A 76 -8.73 18.45 0.29
CA PRO A 76 -9.04 18.13 1.68
C PRO A 76 -10.42 18.66 2.04
N PHE A 77 -11.24 17.79 2.60
CA PHE A 77 -12.52 18.11 3.24
C PHE A 77 -12.43 17.73 4.70
N LYS A 78 -12.71 18.67 5.60
CA LYS A 78 -12.60 18.44 7.04
C LYS A 78 -13.78 19.04 7.78
N VAL A 79 -14.39 18.24 8.65
CA VAL A 79 -15.42 18.67 9.60
C VAL A 79 -14.94 18.40 11.02
N ILE A 80 -15.19 19.34 11.93
CA ILE A 80 -14.83 19.19 13.35
C ILE A 80 -16.03 19.55 14.23
N LYS A 81 -16.14 18.91 15.38
CA LYS A 81 -17.10 19.25 16.42
C LYS A 81 -16.49 20.32 17.32
N SER A 82 -17.01 21.54 17.27
CA SER A 82 -16.57 22.67 18.09
C SER A 82 -17.75 23.24 18.86
N GLY A 83 -17.66 23.31 20.19
CA GLY A 83 -18.74 23.84 21.03
C GLY A 83 -20.07 23.07 20.93
N GLY A 84 -20.03 21.78 20.58
CA GLY A 84 -21.22 20.94 20.39
C GLY A 84 -21.86 21.04 19.00
N VAL A 85 -21.37 21.91 18.13
CA VAL A 85 -21.83 22.09 16.75
C VAL A 85 -20.74 21.60 15.78
N TRP A 86 -21.15 20.99 14.68
CA TRP A 86 -20.23 20.61 13.62
C TRP A 86 -19.93 21.82 12.75
N VAL A 87 -18.66 22.06 12.46
CA VAL A 87 -18.22 23.22 11.69
C VAL A 87 -17.23 22.81 10.61
N LEU A 88 -17.16 23.63 9.56
CA LEU A 88 -16.22 23.50 8.46
C LEU A 88 -15.07 24.50 8.65
N PRO A 89 -13.86 24.05 9.10
CA PRO A 89 -12.75 24.97 9.37
C PRO A 89 -12.31 25.76 8.15
N SER A 90 -12.39 25.16 6.96
CA SER A 90 -12.05 25.81 5.70
C SER A 90 -13.00 26.95 5.31
N HIS A 91 -14.18 27.04 5.93
CA HIS A 91 -15.21 28.03 5.63
C HIS A 91 -15.56 28.86 6.87
N GLN A 92 -14.56 29.40 7.56
CA GLN A 92 -14.75 30.29 8.72
C GLN A 92 -15.59 29.65 9.84
N ASN A 93 -15.44 28.34 10.06
CA ASN A 93 -16.25 27.56 10.99
C ASN A 93 -17.75 27.63 10.70
N TYR A 94 -18.13 27.67 9.42
CA TYR A 94 -19.54 27.62 9.02
C TYR A 94 -20.21 26.38 9.62
N PRO A 95 -21.37 26.52 10.28
CA PRO A 95 -22.11 25.40 10.83
C PRO A 95 -22.49 24.41 9.72
N ALA A 96 -22.07 23.16 9.86
CA ALA A 96 -22.39 22.08 8.94
C ALA A 96 -23.32 21.10 9.65
N ASP A 97 -24.38 20.65 8.97
CA ASP A 97 -25.15 19.51 9.45
C ASP A 97 -24.44 18.20 9.07
N ALA A 98 -23.31 17.96 9.74
CA ALA A 98 -22.46 16.80 9.47
C ALA A 98 -22.70 15.66 10.47
N LYS A 99 -23.62 15.82 11.43
CA LYS A 99 -23.83 14.84 12.49
C LYS A 99 -24.27 13.49 11.92
N ASP A 100 -25.33 13.50 11.11
CA ASP A 100 -25.91 12.26 10.58
C ASP A 100 -24.99 11.61 9.54
N GLN A 101 -24.35 12.43 8.70
CA GLN A 101 -23.43 11.93 7.67
C GLN A 101 -22.15 11.34 8.27
N LEU A 102 -21.60 11.96 9.31
CA LEU A 102 -20.47 11.40 10.02
C LEU A 102 -20.86 10.15 10.81
N ALA A 103 -22.01 10.16 11.48
CA ALA A 103 -22.50 9.00 12.21
C ALA A 103 -22.63 7.81 11.25
N ALA A 104 -23.26 8.00 10.08
CA ALA A 104 -23.35 6.98 9.05
C ALA A 104 -21.96 6.49 8.60
N ALA A 105 -21.05 7.41 8.23
CA ALA A 105 -19.70 7.03 7.79
C ALA A 105 -18.89 6.30 8.88
N ALA A 106 -19.00 6.73 10.15
CA ALA A 106 -18.34 6.08 11.26
C ALA A 106 -18.94 4.69 11.52
N THR A 107 -20.26 4.54 11.46
CA THR A 107 -20.94 3.25 11.62
C THR A 107 -20.52 2.23 10.57
N GLU A 108 -20.32 2.64 9.31
CA GLU A 108 -19.81 1.75 8.25
C GLU A 108 -18.36 1.26 8.51
N LEU A 109 -17.60 1.99 9.34
CA LEU A 109 -16.23 1.63 9.70
C LEU A 109 -16.13 0.87 11.03
N ILE A 110 -17.21 0.85 11.83
CA ILE A 110 -17.29 0.04 13.05
C ILE A 110 -17.34 -1.43 12.66
N ASP A 111 -16.55 -2.27 13.35
CA ASP A 111 -16.44 -3.70 13.11
C ASP A 111 -16.07 -4.09 11.66
N LEU A 112 -15.52 -3.15 10.88
CA LEU A 112 -15.06 -3.41 9.52
C LEU A 112 -13.95 -4.46 9.55
N LYS A 113 -14.21 -5.62 8.95
CA LYS A 113 -13.29 -6.76 8.93
C LYS A 113 -12.46 -6.76 7.64
N ALA A 114 -11.19 -7.10 7.76
CA ALA A 114 -10.41 -7.51 6.60
C ALA A 114 -11.01 -8.80 6.02
N LEU A 115 -11.26 -8.80 4.71
CA LEU A 115 -11.71 -9.97 3.97
C LEU A 115 -10.52 -10.79 3.51
N ASP A 116 -9.58 -10.15 2.82
CA ASP A 116 -8.36 -10.76 2.32
C ASP A 116 -7.22 -9.73 2.22
N VAL A 117 -6.00 -10.22 2.08
CA VAL A 117 -4.80 -9.42 1.81
C VAL A 117 -4.24 -9.82 0.47
N VAL A 118 -4.41 -8.96 -0.53
CA VAL A 118 -3.97 -9.23 -1.91
C VAL A 118 -2.45 -9.13 -2.03
N THR A 119 -1.83 -8.15 -1.38
CA THR A 119 -0.38 -7.91 -1.42
C THR A 119 0.07 -7.04 -0.25
N GLU A 120 1.33 -7.23 0.17
CA GLU A 120 2.03 -6.36 1.11
C GLU A 120 3.15 -5.55 0.42
N ARG A 121 3.27 -5.69 -0.91
CA ARG A 121 4.35 -5.06 -1.69
C ARG A 121 3.96 -3.62 -2.02
N ALA A 122 4.78 -2.67 -1.57
CA ALA A 122 4.61 -1.26 -1.90
C ALA A 122 4.55 -0.96 -3.41
N ALA A 123 5.21 -1.78 -4.24
CA ALA A 123 5.19 -1.64 -5.69
C ALA A 123 3.80 -1.81 -6.31
N ASP A 124 2.91 -2.54 -5.63
CA ASP A 124 1.57 -2.83 -6.13
C ASP A 124 0.56 -1.75 -5.69
N HIS A 125 0.94 -0.83 -4.80
CA HIS A 125 0.05 0.20 -4.29
C HIS A 125 -0.48 1.13 -5.39
N GLU A 126 0.35 1.46 -6.38
CA GLU A 126 -0.05 2.24 -7.56
C GLU A 126 -1.12 1.52 -8.38
N VAL A 127 -0.96 0.20 -8.56
CA VAL A 127 -1.89 -0.64 -9.32
C VAL A 127 -3.25 -0.64 -8.65
N TYR A 128 -3.30 -0.84 -7.34
CA TYR A 128 -4.53 -0.86 -6.54
C TYR A 128 -5.07 0.52 -6.18
N GLY A 129 -4.33 1.59 -6.46
CA GLY A 129 -4.78 2.95 -6.16
C GLY A 129 -4.72 3.30 -4.68
N VAL A 130 -3.84 2.67 -3.89
CA VAL A 130 -3.76 2.85 -2.43
C VAL A 130 -2.55 3.67 -1.99
N ILE A 131 -1.97 4.47 -2.90
CA ILE A 131 -0.94 5.44 -2.51
C ILE A 131 -1.60 6.53 -1.67
N GLU A 132 -1.01 6.83 -0.51
CA GLU A 132 -1.55 7.83 0.40
C GLU A 132 -1.50 9.23 -0.23
N PRO A 133 -2.62 9.98 -0.23
CA PRO A 133 -2.67 11.36 -0.71
C PRO A 133 -1.99 12.31 0.28
N ASP A 134 -0.69 12.53 0.10
CA ASP A 134 0.16 13.35 0.98
C ASP A 134 0.72 14.55 0.19
N GLN A 135 0.39 15.77 0.62
CA GLN A 135 0.74 17.02 -0.06
C GLN A 135 2.24 17.18 -0.30
N GLU A 136 3.09 16.63 0.56
CA GLU A 136 4.55 16.72 0.40
C GLU A 136 5.11 15.71 -0.60
N LYS A 137 4.35 14.64 -0.88
CA LYS A 137 4.79 13.51 -1.73
C LYS A 137 4.12 13.53 -3.11
N ILE A 138 3.00 14.23 -3.27
CA ILE A 138 2.31 14.38 -4.54
C ILE A 138 3.18 15.14 -5.55
N LYS A 139 3.26 14.61 -6.77
CA LYS A 139 3.94 15.20 -7.92
C LYS A 139 3.01 15.16 -9.14
N PRO A 140 3.15 16.12 -10.07
CA PRO A 140 2.43 16.06 -11.34
C PRO A 140 2.68 14.73 -12.07
N GLY A 141 1.61 14.09 -12.54
CA GLY A 141 1.68 12.81 -13.25
C GLY A 141 1.80 11.57 -12.35
N MET A 142 1.65 11.71 -11.03
CA MET A 142 1.45 10.55 -10.17
C MET A 142 0.12 9.89 -10.47
N THR A 143 0.12 8.56 -10.49
CA THR A 143 -1.10 7.76 -10.66
C THR A 143 -1.28 6.83 -9.48
N GLY A 144 -2.50 6.31 -9.29
CA GLY A 144 -2.77 5.34 -8.23
C GLY A 144 -2.77 5.92 -6.82
N VAL A 145 -3.01 7.23 -6.70
CA VAL A 145 -3.26 7.89 -5.41
C VAL A 145 -4.70 7.61 -4.99
N GLY A 146 -4.86 7.15 -3.75
CA GLY A 146 -6.16 6.79 -3.19
C GLY A 146 -6.85 7.95 -2.49
N GLN A 147 -8.06 7.68 -2.03
CA GLN A 147 -8.82 8.59 -1.16
C GLN A 147 -8.54 8.27 0.30
N LEU A 148 -7.99 9.22 1.06
CA LEU A 148 -7.81 9.07 2.49
C LEU A 148 -9.11 9.40 3.23
N ILE A 149 -9.49 8.55 4.19
CA ILE A 149 -10.51 8.82 5.20
C ILE A 149 -9.85 8.71 6.58
N GLU A 150 -10.02 9.72 7.41
CA GLU A 150 -9.51 9.74 8.78
C GLU A 150 -10.59 10.25 9.74
N ILE A 151 -10.84 9.47 10.80
CA ILE A 151 -11.73 9.81 11.89
C ILE A 151 -10.90 9.94 13.17
N ARG A 152 -11.13 11.03 13.91
CA ARG A 152 -10.48 11.25 15.21
C ARG A 152 -11.50 11.47 16.31
N ASP A 153 -11.10 11.10 17.52
CA ASP A 153 -11.87 11.35 18.73
C ASP A 153 -11.65 12.76 19.30
N LEU A 154 -12.33 13.06 20.41
CA LEU A 154 -12.22 14.34 21.12
C LEU A 154 -10.81 14.64 21.66
N SER A 155 -9.97 13.62 21.87
CA SER A 155 -8.57 13.79 22.28
C SER A 155 -7.65 14.12 21.10
N GLY A 156 -8.16 14.02 19.86
CA GLY A 156 -7.39 14.16 18.63
C GLY A 156 -6.69 12.87 18.21
N SER A 157 -6.93 11.76 18.91
CA SER A 157 -6.39 10.45 18.57
C SER A 157 -7.09 9.87 17.35
N LYS A 158 -6.34 9.20 16.48
CA LYS A 158 -6.89 8.58 15.25
C LYS A 158 -7.63 7.31 15.62
N SER A 159 -8.96 7.33 15.53
CA SER A 159 -9.81 6.17 15.81
C SER A 159 -9.94 5.27 14.58
N ALA A 160 -9.96 5.86 13.38
CA ALA A 160 -9.90 5.14 12.11
C ALA A 160 -9.12 5.93 11.07
N ARG A 161 -8.37 5.24 10.22
CA ARG A 161 -7.62 5.83 9.10
C ARG A 161 -7.46 4.79 7.99
N LEU A 162 -7.98 5.09 6.81
CA LEU A 162 -7.95 4.19 5.66
C LEU A 162 -7.66 4.95 4.37
N VAL A 163 -6.90 4.34 3.47
CA VAL A 163 -6.80 4.78 2.07
C VAL A 163 -7.66 3.84 1.23
N ILE A 164 -8.64 4.40 0.54
CA ILE A 164 -9.53 3.68 -0.38
C ILE A 164 -8.94 3.80 -1.78
N GLY A 165 -8.69 2.65 -2.40
CA GLY A 165 -8.19 2.56 -3.76
C GLY A 165 -9.27 2.29 -4.78
N LYS A 166 -8.87 1.65 -5.88
CA LYS A 166 -9.76 1.26 -6.97
C LYS A 166 -10.73 0.19 -6.49
N GLU A 167 -11.95 0.26 -7.01
CA GLU A 167 -12.97 -0.76 -6.79
C GLU A 167 -12.51 -2.11 -7.36
N ASP A 168 -12.78 -3.17 -6.60
CA ASP A 168 -12.64 -4.52 -7.11
C ASP A 168 -13.86 -4.85 -7.99
N LYS A 169 -13.62 -5.06 -9.28
CA LYS A 169 -14.67 -5.37 -10.26
C LYS A 169 -15.34 -6.74 -10.04
N GLN A 170 -14.87 -7.52 -9.06
CA GLN A 170 -15.42 -8.84 -8.73
C GLN A 170 -16.40 -8.84 -7.55
N ALA A 171 -16.70 -7.67 -6.96
CA ALA A 171 -17.68 -7.53 -5.87
C ALA A 171 -19.13 -7.54 -6.34
#